data_AF-A0A611ZRU4-F1
#
_entry.id   AF-A0A611ZRU4-F1
#
_cell.length_a   1.000
_cell.length_b   1.000
_cell.length_c   1.000
_cell.angle_alpha   90.00
_cell.angle_beta   90.00
_cell.angle_gamma   90.00
#
_symmetry.space_group_name_H-M   'P 1'
#
loop_
_entity.id
_entity.type
_entity.pdbx_description
1 polymer ?
#
loop_
_entity_poly.entity_id
_entity_poly.type
_entity_poly.pdbx_seq_one_letter_code
_entity_poly.pdbx_strand_id
1 'polypeptide(L)'
;GGGVADLASVVTGVGADLDAFRECLGSGKYEDKVEADIQKAKSYGVNGTPATFVVDNHTGKSQLLGGAQPAQAIMAVMRKMMIESQQDDSANQ
;
A
#
# COMPACT_ATOMS: atom_id res chain seq x y z
N GLY A 1 7.10 12.56 1.91
CA GLY A 1 5.91 13.41 2.07
C GLY A 1 6.21 14.49 3.09
N GLY A 2 5.50 15.62 3.04
CA GLY A 2 5.79 16.78 3.90
C GLY A 2 5.27 16.68 5.35
N GLY A 3 4.51 15.63 5.68
CA GLY A 3 3.81 15.54 6.97
C GLY A 3 2.61 16.50 7.07
N VAL A 4 2.05 16.61 8.27
CA VAL A 4 1.00 17.59 8.61
C VAL A 4 1.56 18.57 9.62
N ALA A 5 1.20 19.84 9.50
CA ALA A 5 1.68 20.90 10.39
C ALA A 5 1.05 20.82 11.79
N ASP A 6 -0.20 20.37 11.87
CA ASP A 6 -0.94 20.23 13.12
C ASP A 6 -1.57 18.84 13.22
N LEU A 7 -0.85 17.95 13.89
CA LEU A 7 -1.29 16.57 14.09
C LEU A 7 -2.45 16.47 15.10
N ALA A 8 -2.54 17.39 16.06
CA ALA A 8 -3.60 17.40 17.07
C ALA A 8 -4.97 17.74 16.44
N SER A 9 -5.00 18.67 15.48
CA SER A 9 -6.20 18.98 14.70
C SER A 9 -6.64 17.80 13.84
N VAL A 10 -5.70 17.06 13.23
CA VAL A 10 -6.04 15.84 12.47
C VAL A 10 -6.65 14.78 13.38
N VAL A 11 -6.03 14.52 14.54
CA VAL A 11 -6.48 13.51 15.51
C VAL A 11 -7.88 13.82 16.03
N THR A 12 -8.10 15.06 16.50
CA THR A 12 -9.43 15.46 17.00
C THR A 12 -10.46 15.57 15.88
N GLY A 13 -10.04 15.97 14.67
CA GLY A 13 -10.89 16.05 13.48
C GLY A 13 -11.42 14.71 12.99
N VAL A 14 -10.70 13.60 13.24
CA VAL A 14 -11.21 12.24 13.00
C VAL A 14 -11.95 11.63 14.20
N GLY A 15 -12.15 12.42 15.27
CA GLY A 15 -12.88 12.01 16.48
C GLY A 15 -12.07 11.14 17.46
N ALA A 16 -10.74 11.08 17.32
CA ALA A 16 -9.88 10.34 18.21
C ALA A 16 -9.55 11.13 19.49
N ASP A 17 -9.33 10.42 20.59
CA ASP A 17 -8.90 11.01 21.85
C ASP A 17 -7.43 11.47 21.77
N LEU A 18 -7.20 12.74 22.08
CA LEU A 18 -5.90 13.36 21.90
C LEU A 18 -4.85 12.89 22.92
N ASP A 19 -5.27 12.55 24.14
CA ASP A 19 -4.35 12.13 25.19
C ASP A 19 -3.93 10.68 25.00
N ALA A 20 -4.88 9.80 24.67
CA ALA A 20 -4.59 8.44 24.24
C ALA A 20 -3.69 8.40 23.00
N PHE A 21 -3.89 9.32 22.04
CA PHE A 21 -3.01 9.47 20.90
C PHE A 21 -1.57 9.86 21.32
N ARG A 22 -1.42 10.84 22.21
CA ARG A 22 -0.10 11.29 22.69
C ARG A 22 0.64 10.18 23.43
N GLU A 23 -0.06 9.42 24.28
CA GLU A 23 0.50 8.26 24.96
C GLU A 23 0.96 7.20 23.93
N CYS A 24 0.10 6.88 22.96
CA CYS A 24 0.42 5.92 21.91
C CYS A 24 1.65 6.35 21.10
N LEU A 25 1.69 7.59 20.62
CA LEU A 25 2.80 8.13 19.84
C LEU A 25 4.10 8.19 20.68
N GLY A 26 4.02 8.70 21.91
CA GLY A 26 5.17 8.84 22.80
C GLY A 26 5.74 7.51 23.30
N SER A 27 4.94 6.44 23.30
CA SER A 27 5.41 5.11 23.69
C SER A 27 6.41 4.48 22.72
N GLY A 28 6.46 4.95 21.47
CA GLY A 28 7.29 4.34 20.41
C GLY A 28 6.91 2.90 20.05
N LYS A 29 5.79 2.38 20.58
CA LYS A 29 5.39 0.95 20.51
C LYS A 29 5.44 0.33 19.10
N TYR A 30 5.26 1.14 18.05
CA TYR A 30 5.19 0.67 16.66
C TYR A 30 6.39 1.08 15.80
N GLU A 31 7.44 1.70 16.36
CA GLU A 31 8.61 2.13 15.59
C GLU A 31 9.27 0.97 14.82
N ASP A 32 9.57 -0.12 15.52
CA ASP A 32 10.14 -1.34 14.91
C ASP A 32 9.25 -1.92 13.82
N LYS A 33 7.93 -1.89 14.03
CA LYS A 33 6.95 -2.38 13.05
C LYS A 33 6.95 -1.51 11.81
N VAL A 34 6.95 -0.19 11.97
CA VAL A 34 6.99 0.77 10.85
C VAL A 34 8.28 0.58 10.05
N GLU A 35 9.43 0.45 10.70
CA GLU A 35 10.70 0.22 10.01
C GLU A 35 10.70 -1.13 9.28
N ALA A 36 10.21 -2.20 9.91
CA ALA A 36 10.08 -3.51 9.27
C ALA A 36 9.19 -3.46 8.02
N ASP A 37 8.05 -2.76 8.09
CA ASP A 37 7.14 -2.60 6.95
C ASP A 37 7.79 -1.76 5.82
N ILE A 38 8.57 -0.73 6.15
CA ILE A 38 9.36 0.06 5.19
C ILE A 38 10.40 -0.82 4.48
N GLN A 39 11.16 -1.64 5.22
CA GLN A 39 12.18 -2.53 4.66
C GLN A 39 11.54 -3.61 3.78
N LYS A 40 10.40 -4.15 4.22
CA LYS A 40 9.60 -5.09 3.42
C LYS A 40 9.14 -4.45 2.11
N ALA A 41 8.62 -3.23 2.13
CA ALA A 41 8.23 -2.52 0.91
C ALA A 41 9.41 -2.32 -0.05
N LYS A 42 10.58 -1.90 0.46
CA LYS A 42 11.81 -1.80 -0.34
C LYS A 42 12.21 -3.13 -0.98
N SER A 43 12.08 -4.24 -0.24
CA SER A 43 12.39 -5.59 -0.75
C SER A 43 11.49 -6.01 -1.91
N TYR A 44 10.27 -5.47 -2.00
CA TYR A 44 9.36 -5.65 -3.12
C TYR A 44 9.55 -4.61 -4.25
N GLY A 45 10.63 -3.84 -4.22
CA GLY A 45 10.95 -2.86 -5.26
C GLY A 45 10.22 -1.52 -5.13
N VAL A 46 9.53 -1.26 -4.01
CA VAL A 46 8.90 0.05 -3.76
C VAL A 46 9.99 1.08 -3.46
N ASN A 47 10.06 2.14 -4.27
CA ASN A 47 11.03 3.23 -4.14
C ASN A 47 10.38 4.58 -3.80
N GLY A 48 9.06 4.64 -3.69
CA GLY A 48 8.31 5.85 -3.41
C GLY A 48 6.82 5.56 -3.20
N THR A 49 6.09 6.58 -2.76
CA THR A 49 4.64 6.50 -2.48
C THR A 49 3.86 7.54 -3.29
N PRO A 50 2.62 7.26 -3.72
CA PRO A 50 1.91 5.99 -3.52
C PRO A 50 2.50 4.87 -4.40
N ALA A 51 2.32 3.63 -3.97
CA ALA A 51 2.67 2.43 -4.71
C ALA A 51 1.53 1.42 -4.52
N THR A 52 1.10 0.79 -5.61
CA THR A 52 -0.06 -0.11 -5.63
C THR A 52 0.35 -1.44 -6.21
N PHE A 53 0.02 -2.54 -5.52
CA PHE A 53 0.12 -3.88 -6.07
C PHE A 53 -1.26 -4.30 -6.59
N VAL A 54 -1.35 -4.68 -7.86
CA VAL A 54 -2.51 -5.38 -8.42
C VAL A 54 -2.21 -6.87 -8.31
N VAL A 55 -3.07 -7.61 -7.62
CA VAL A 55 -2.88 -9.04 -7.32
C VAL A 55 -4.00 -9.82 -7.99
N ASP A 56 -3.63 -10.85 -8.75
CA ASP A 56 -4.57 -11.85 -9.23
C ASP A 56 -4.71 -12.93 -8.15
N ASN A 57 -5.91 -13.08 -7.61
CA ASN A 57 -6.20 -14.03 -6.54
C ASN A 57 -6.27 -15.49 -7.01
N HIS A 58 -6.40 -15.75 -8.32
CA HIS A 58 -6.44 -17.10 -8.88
C HIS A 58 -5.02 -17.64 -9.13
N THR A 59 -4.16 -16.83 -9.74
CA THR A 59 -2.78 -17.23 -10.07
C THR A 59 -1.76 -16.87 -8.99
N GLY A 60 -2.12 -15.96 -8.07
CA GLY A 60 -1.21 -15.38 -7.09
C GLY A 60 -0.18 -14.41 -7.68
N LYS A 61 -0.22 -14.16 -9.00
CA LYS A 61 0.67 -13.20 -9.67
C LYS A 61 0.33 -11.77 -9.25
N SER A 62 1.35 -10.92 -9.16
CA SER A 62 1.16 -9.51 -8.79
C SER A 62 1.96 -8.57 -9.69
N GLN A 63 1.42 -7.37 -9.92
CA GLN A 63 2.07 -6.29 -10.65
C GLN A 63 2.16 -5.04 -9.78
N LEU A 64 3.37 -4.45 -9.68
CA LEU A 64 3.60 -3.20 -8.96
C LEU A 64 3.40 -2.00 -9.91
N LEU A 65 2.55 -1.06 -9.50
CA LEU A 65 2.42 0.27 -10.10
C LEU A 65 2.98 1.31 -9.14
N GLY A 66 4.06 1.98 -9.55
CA GLY A 66 4.66 3.07 -8.79
C GLY A 66 4.01 4.43 -9.10
N GLY A 67 3.88 5.26 -8.08
CA GLY A 67 3.37 6.63 -8.18
C GLY A 67 1.85 6.73 -8.17
N ALA A 68 1.37 7.97 -8.15
CA ALA A 68 -0.05 8.27 -8.27
C ALA A 68 -0.50 8.04 -9.72
N GLN A 69 -1.08 6.87 -9.97
CA GLN A 69 -1.54 6.47 -11.29
C GLN A 69 -3.02 6.81 -11.50
N PRO A 70 -3.45 7.17 -12.72
CA PRO A 70 -4.86 7.32 -13.04
C PRO A 70 -5.58 5.97 -13.00
N ALA A 71 -6.89 5.98 -12.75
CA ALA A 71 -7.69 4.76 -12.69
C ALA A 71 -7.56 3.89 -13.96
N GLN A 72 -7.41 4.52 -15.14
CA GLN A 72 -7.25 3.81 -16.41
C GLN A 72 -5.98 2.96 -16.45
N ALA A 73 -4.88 3.40 -15.83
CA ALA A 73 -3.64 2.62 -15.78
C ALA A 73 -3.83 1.36 -14.92
N ILE A 74 -4.51 1.48 -13.78
CA ILE A 74 -4.83 0.33 -12.92
C ILE A 74 -5.73 -0.65 -13.68
N MET A 75 -6.78 -0.16 -14.37
CA MET A 75 -7.67 -1.00 -15.18
C MET A 75 -6.94 -1.71 -16.34
N ALA A 76 -5.96 -1.04 -16.96
CA ALA A 76 -5.16 -1.65 -18.02
C ALA A 76 -4.32 -2.82 -17.50
N VAL A 77 -3.70 -2.67 -16.33
CA VAL A 77 -2.96 -3.75 -15.68
C VAL A 77 -3.89 -4.91 -15.29
N MET A 78 -5.05 -4.61 -14.70
CA MET A 78 -6.05 -5.64 -14.39
C MET A 78 -6.44 -6.45 -15.64
N ARG A 79 -6.82 -5.77 -16.74
CA ARG A 79 -7.18 -6.44 -18.00
C ARG A 79 -6.05 -7.29 -18.56
N LYS A 80 -4.82 -6.79 -18.51
CA LYS A 80 -3.64 -7.54 -18.95
C LYS A 80 -3.49 -8.83 -18.13
N MET A 81 -3.53 -8.72 -16.80
CA MET A 81 -3.39 -9.88 -15.91
C MET A 81 -4.51 -10.90 -16.12
N MET A 82 -5.76 -10.46 -16.32
CA MET A 82 -6.87 -11.37 -16.63
C MET A 82 -6.66 -12.18 -17.91
N ILE A 83 -6.06 -11.59 -18.96
CA ILE A 83 -5.74 -12.30 -20.21
C ILE A 83 -4.63 -13.32 -19.99
N GLU A 84 -3.58 -12.94 -19.26
CA GLU A 84 -2.45 -13.82 -18.94
C GLU A 84 -2.92 -15.04 -18.13
N SER A 85 -3.83 -14.86 -17.17
CA SER A 85 -4.37 -15.96 -16.35
C SER A 85 -5.21 -16.96 -17.16
N GLN A 86 -5.99 -16.49 -18.15
CA GLN A 86 -6.74 -17.39 -19.04
C GLN A 86 -5.82 -18.24 -19.94
N GLN A 87 -4.66 -17.69 -20.32
CA GLN A 87 -3.66 -18.44 -21.08
C GLN A 87 -2.97 -19.49 -20.20
N ASP A 88 -2.67 -19.17 -18.95
CA ASP A 88 -2.14 -20.15 -17.98
C ASP A 88 -3.13 -21.31 -17.77
N ASP A 89 -4.42 -21.02 -17.59
CA ASP A 89 -5.47 -22.05 -17.43
C ASP A 89 -5.62 -22.95 -18.66
N SER A 90 -5.41 -22.41 -19.87
CA SER A 90 -5.49 -23.16 -21.12
C SER A 90 -4.23 -23.97 -21.42
N ALA A 91 -3.07 -23.55 -20.91
CA ALA A 91 -1.79 -24.24 -21.08
C ALA A 91 -1.58 -25.36 -20.05
N ASN A 92 -2.35 -25.34 -18.94
CA ASN A 92 -2.27 -26.31 -17.85
C ASN A 92 -3.43 -27.32 -17.86
N GLN A 93 -4.22 -27.34 -18.94
CA GLN A 93 -5.20 -28.36 -19.32
C GLN A 93 -4.63 -29.25 -20.44
#